data_AF-A0A7S4HZZ8-F1
#
_entry.id   AF-A0A7S4HZZ8-F1
#
_cell.length_a   1.000
_cell.length_b   1.000
_cell.length_c   1.000
_cell.angle_alpha   90.00
_cell.angle_beta   90.00
_cell.angle_gamma   90.00
#
_symmetry.space_group_name_H-M   'P 1'
#
loop_
_entity.id
_entity.type
_entity.pdbx_description
1 polymer ?
#
loop_
_entity_poly.entity_id
_entity_poly.type
_entity_poly.pdbx_seq_one_letter_code
_entity_poly.pdbx_strand_id
1 'polypeptide(L)'
;EGVSSPWSLKKKRRDDSLWEEAQKKTFCGWMNMHLSKKNLHVNDLHTDLCDGVKLIALLEILHGAKIEGRYYRNPKSKPYKIDNVNFALSFITDTLKIKLISCSAEDIVDGNVKIILGMLWRLIQRFQLSQENNSRAALLKWCRSIIGDRDDISIDNFQSSFENGLAFCAIIAAYDSSLIDMPSLKEENKMQNLGLAFDLLEERLEIPQLLDASDVSNGLVDERSVMTYLSMINRAFQKPKSGAAATVAVSSPEGTPVSQAKDSASSEELESLKKTVAELTEENKQLKSKVEELESQIESMKGDKDSWSSSESDLQKKLTETQNAMEAAVRKQQETEAQLQALANKSREAPASEPAQEEPKDEEPAKEAEPEETPKEEPAQEEPKSEEPAQEEPKSEEPKAEEPKAEEPEAEEPKVEEQAQEEAKEEAKETAEPEETP
;
A
#
# COMPACT_ATOMS: atom_id res chain seq x y z
N GLU A 1 -12.42 38.41 -15.41
CA GLU A 1 -11.86 37.27 -14.66
C GLU A 1 -12.75 36.05 -14.87
N GLY A 2 -12.18 34.88 -15.12
CA GLY A 2 -12.94 33.68 -15.50
C GLY A 2 -13.47 32.91 -14.29
N VAL A 3 -14.76 33.03 -14.00
CA VAL A 3 -15.43 32.19 -12.98
C VAL A 3 -15.50 30.75 -13.50
N SER A 4 -14.68 29.87 -12.95
CA SER A 4 -14.66 28.45 -13.34
C SER A 4 -15.98 27.77 -12.99
N SER A 5 -16.59 27.09 -13.95
CA SER A 5 -17.91 26.46 -13.78
C SER A 5 -17.90 25.43 -12.63
N PRO A 6 -18.93 25.38 -11.77
CA PRO A 6 -19.06 24.37 -10.72
C PRO A 6 -18.94 22.92 -11.22
N TRP A 7 -19.32 22.65 -12.49
CA TRP A 7 -19.15 21.34 -13.09
C TRP A 7 -17.69 21.02 -13.44
N SER A 8 -16.95 22.01 -13.95
CA SER A 8 -15.50 21.91 -14.19
C SER A 8 -14.71 21.73 -12.89
N LEU A 9 -15.09 22.45 -11.83
CA LEU A 9 -14.53 22.27 -10.49
C LEU A 9 -14.84 20.89 -9.91
N LYS A 10 -16.05 20.37 -10.11
CA LYS A 10 -16.46 19.03 -9.63
C LYS A 10 -15.80 17.90 -10.42
N LYS A 11 -15.55 18.09 -11.72
CA LYS A 11 -14.73 17.18 -12.54
C LYS A 11 -13.28 17.21 -12.05
N LYS A 12 -12.66 18.39 -11.99
CA LYS A 12 -11.27 18.55 -11.51
C LYS A 12 -11.06 17.92 -10.13
N ARG A 13 -11.95 18.16 -9.15
CA ARG A 13 -11.87 17.53 -7.83
C ARG A 13 -12.02 16.01 -7.81
N ARG A 14 -12.68 15.41 -8.83
CA ARG A 14 -12.75 13.96 -8.98
C ARG A 14 -11.45 13.43 -9.59
N ASP A 15 -11.02 14.04 -10.68
CA ASP A 15 -9.77 13.67 -11.36
C ASP A 15 -8.57 13.84 -10.40
N ASP A 16 -8.59 14.87 -9.53
CA ASP A 16 -7.63 15.10 -8.44
C ASP A 16 -7.64 13.96 -7.38
N SER A 17 -8.81 13.38 -7.05
CA SER A 17 -8.90 12.23 -6.13
C SER A 17 -8.32 10.96 -6.76
N LEU A 18 -8.59 10.75 -8.05
CA LEU A 18 -8.26 9.51 -8.74
C LEU A 18 -6.74 9.35 -8.97
N TRP A 19 -6.01 10.43 -9.29
CA TRP A 19 -4.54 10.34 -9.37
C TRP A 19 -3.91 10.17 -7.99
N GLU A 20 -4.47 10.78 -6.95
CA GLU A 20 -4.02 10.60 -5.56
C GLU A 20 -4.22 9.14 -5.10
N GLU A 21 -5.33 8.52 -5.49
CA GLU A 21 -5.60 7.09 -5.26
C GLU A 21 -4.61 6.17 -6.01
N ALA A 22 -4.29 6.45 -7.28
CA ALA A 22 -3.30 5.70 -8.06
C ALA A 22 -1.88 5.81 -7.47
N GLN A 23 -1.44 7.01 -7.08
CA GLN A 23 -0.17 7.21 -6.39
C GLN A 23 -0.16 6.53 -5.01
N LYS A 24 -1.28 6.58 -4.28
CA LYS A 24 -1.46 5.87 -3.00
C LYS A 24 -1.28 4.36 -3.15
N LYS A 25 -1.90 3.72 -4.15
CA LYS A 25 -1.68 2.29 -4.47
C LYS A 25 -0.19 2.02 -4.71
N THR A 26 0.44 2.81 -5.59
CA THR A 26 1.85 2.62 -6.00
C THR A 26 2.81 2.72 -4.81
N PHE A 27 2.70 3.77 -3.99
CA PHE A 27 3.60 3.97 -2.85
C PHE A 27 3.30 3.00 -1.70
N CYS A 28 2.05 2.55 -1.54
CA CYS A 28 1.69 1.48 -0.61
C CYS A 28 2.33 0.14 -1.01
N GLY A 29 2.20 -0.26 -2.28
CA GLY A 29 2.86 -1.45 -2.83
C GLY A 29 4.38 -1.39 -2.67
N TRP A 30 4.98 -0.22 -2.96
CA TRP A 30 6.41 0.01 -2.73
C TRP A 30 6.81 -0.20 -1.27
N MET A 31 6.08 0.37 -0.31
CA MET A 31 6.33 0.15 1.11
C MET A 31 6.22 -1.33 1.49
N ASN A 32 5.20 -2.03 0.98
CA ASN A 32 4.96 -3.44 1.27
C ASN A 32 6.05 -4.37 0.73
N MET A 33 6.64 -4.06 -0.44
CA MET A 33 7.84 -4.75 -0.95
C MET A 33 9.02 -4.70 0.04
N HIS A 34 9.13 -3.63 0.84
CA HIS A 34 10.13 -3.53 1.90
C HIS A 34 9.67 -4.18 3.20
N LEU A 35 8.45 -3.89 3.66
CA LEU A 35 7.91 -4.30 4.97
C LEU A 35 7.63 -5.81 5.09
N SER A 36 7.33 -6.49 3.98
CA SER A 36 7.15 -7.95 3.93
C SER A 36 8.33 -8.73 4.53
N LYS A 37 9.55 -8.18 4.42
CA LYS A 37 10.79 -8.74 5.01
C LYS A 37 10.78 -8.82 6.54
N LYS A 38 9.90 -8.07 7.22
CA LYS A 38 9.65 -8.14 8.67
C LYS A 38 8.25 -8.68 8.99
N ASN A 39 7.58 -9.30 8.02
CA ASN A 39 6.18 -9.73 8.10
C ASN A 39 5.23 -8.58 8.53
N LEU A 40 5.49 -7.37 8.03
CA LEU A 40 4.65 -6.18 8.22
C LEU A 40 3.99 -5.82 6.89
N HIS A 41 2.78 -5.27 6.98
CA HIS A 41 2.01 -4.83 5.82
C HIS A 41 1.27 -3.53 6.14
N VAL A 42 1.01 -2.75 5.10
CA VAL A 42 0.24 -1.50 5.08
C VAL A 42 -0.91 -1.71 4.12
N ASN A 43 -2.15 -1.57 4.57
CA ASN A 43 -3.33 -1.60 3.73
C ASN A 43 -3.73 -0.17 3.34
N ASP A 44 -3.67 0.75 4.31
CA ASP A 44 -4.10 2.13 4.12
C ASP A 44 -3.09 3.13 4.71
N LEU A 45 -2.44 3.91 3.84
CA LEU A 45 -1.52 4.98 4.21
C LEU A 45 -2.16 6.04 5.14
N HIS A 46 -3.48 6.22 5.14
CA HIS A 46 -4.17 7.16 6.03
C HIS A 46 -4.18 6.68 7.50
N THR A 47 -4.10 5.37 7.78
CA THR A 47 -4.26 4.82 9.14
C THR A 47 -3.07 4.02 9.62
N ASP A 48 -2.42 3.26 8.73
CA ASP A 48 -1.39 2.29 9.08
C ASP A 48 -0.03 2.92 9.44
N LEU A 49 0.17 4.20 9.14
CA LEU A 49 1.39 4.95 9.46
C LEU A 49 1.26 5.86 10.69
N CYS A 50 0.04 6.11 11.17
CA CYS A 50 -0.25 7.09 12.20
C CYS A 50 0.32 6.76 13.59
N ASP A 51 0.78 5.53 13.81
CA ASP A 51 1.47 5.12 15.04
C ASP A 51 3.01 5.26 14.96
N GLY A 52 3.55 5.62 13.79
CA GLY A 52 4.98 5.68 13.48
C GLY A 52 5.70 4.33 13.46
N VAL A 53 5.11 3.23 13.94
CA VAL A 53 5.80 1.93 14.12
C VAL A 53 6.19 1.32 12.77
N LYS A 54 5.26 1.32 11.80
CA LYS A 54 5.53 0.83 10.43
C LYS A 54 6.50 1.75 9.67
N LEU A 55 6.44 3.06 9.89
CA LEU A 55 7.36 4.04 9.31
C LEU A 55 8.80 3.81 9.79
N ILE A 56 9.00 3.64 11.10
CA ILE A 56 10.32 3.35 11.67
C ILE A 56 10.83 1.99 11.16
N ALA A 57 9.97 0.97 11.11
CA ALA A 57 10.34 -0.34 10.59
C ALA A 57 10.80 -0.30 9.12
N LEU A 58 10.16 0.52 8.28
CA LEU A 58 10.56 0.81 6.91
C LEU A 58 11.93 1.50 6.86
N LEU A 59 12.14 2.55 7.68
CA LEU A 59 13.40 3.29 7.73
C LEU A 59 14.58 2.39 8.14
N GLU A 60 14.40 1.51 9.12
CA GLU A 60 15.40 0.49 9.48
C GLU A 60 15.75 -0.45 8.29
N ILE A 61 14.76 -0.83 7.47
CA ILE A 61 14.96 -1.71 6.30
C ILE A 61 15.66 -0.97 5.15
N LEU A 62 15.34 0.30 4.93
CA LEU A 62 15.97 1.13 3.90
C LEU A 62 17.40 1.51 4.29
N HIS A 63 17.64 1.81 5.56
CA HIS A 63 18.97 2.10 6.10
C HIS A 63 19.87 0.86 6.17
N GLY A 64 19.30 -0.33 6.40
CA GLY A 64 20.03 -1.59 6.55
C GLY A 64 20.54 -1.86 7.98
N ALA A 65 20.24 -0.98 8.93
CA ALA A 65 20.58 -1.13 10.35
C ALA A 65 19.42 -0.66 11.24
N LYS A 66 19.44 -1.06 12.52
CA LYS A 66 18.51 -0.54 13.52
C LYS A 66 18.83 0.91 13.82
N ILE A 67 17.78 1.73 13.98
CA ILE A 67 17.93 3.13 14.36
C ILE A 67 18.21 3.19 15.87
N GLU A 68 19.25 3.95 16.26
CA GLU A 68 19.59 4.15 17.67
C GLU A 68 18.52 4.96 18.39
N GLY A 69 18.17 4.55 19.60
CA GLY A 69 17.15 5.20 20.44
C GLY A 69 16.03 4.25 20.88
N ARG A 70 14.97 4.83 21.44
CA ARG A 70 13.77 4.08 21.86
C ARG A 70 12.51 4.75 21.35
N TYR A 71 11.56 3.92 20.94
CA TYR A 71 10.24 4.31 20.48
C TYR A 71 9.20 3.30 20.98
N TYR A 72 7.95 3.73 21.09
CA TYR A 72 6.85 2.94 21.64
C TYR A 72 6.40 1.89 20.63
N ARG A 73 6.43 0.61 21.02
CA ARG A 73 6.04 -0.51 20.12
C ARG A 73 4.53 -0.67 19.95
N ASN A 74 3.73 -0.07 20.84
CA ASN A 74 2.26 -0.10 20.82
C ASN A 74 1.69 1.20 21.42
N PRO A 75 1.83 2.36 20.73
CA PRO A 75 1.43 3.66 21.26
C PRO A 75 -0.10 3.83 21.24
N LYS A 76 -0.74 3.78 22.41
CA LYS A 76 -2.20 3.89 22.54
C LYS A 76 -2.71 5.33 22.45
N SER A 77 -2.00 6.30 23.01
CA SER A 77 -2.41 7.71 23.05
C SER A 77 -1.72 8.55 21.96
N LYS A 78 -2.37 9.64 21.53
CA LYS A 78 -1.84 10.54 20.48
C LYS A 78 -0.41 11.07 20.77
N PRO A 79 -0.04 11.48 22.01
CA PRO A 79 1.33 11.89 22.33
C PRO A 79 2.39 10.83 22.01
N TYR A 80 2.18 9.56 22.38
CA TYR A 80 3.14 8.49 22.08
C TYR A 80 3.25 8.17 20.58
N LYS A 81 2.19 8.45 19.80
CA LYS A 81 2.22 8.37 18.34
C LYS A 81 3.05 9.51 17.74
N ILE A 82 2.84 10.74 18.24
CA ILE A 82 3.63 11.93 17.87
C ILE A 82 5.12 11.71 18.20
N ASP A 83 5.46 11.19 19.39
CA ASP A 83 6.84 10.86 19.78
C ASP A 83 7.50 9.88 18.78
N ASN A 84 6.79 8.80 18.40
CA ASN A 84 7.27 7.83 17.43
C ASN A 84 7.50 8.46 16.05
N VAL A 85 6.56 9.28 15.58
CA VAL A 85 6.67 9.92 14.27
C VAL A 85 7.77 10.98 14.28
N ASN A 86 7.89 11.79 15.33
CA ASN A 86 9.02 12.72 15.51
C ASN A 86 10.37 11.98 15.49
N PHE A 87 10.50 10.86 16.19
CA PHE A 87 11.70 10.01 16.13
C PHE A 87 12.02 9.55 14.70
N ALA A 88 11.00 9.16 13.92
CA ALA A 88 11.17 8.81 12.51
C ALA A 88 11.57 10.01 11.63
N LEU A 89 10.93 11.16 11.82
CA LEU A 89 11.19 12.40 11.06
C LEU A 89 12.60 12.94 11.35
N SER A 90 13.02 13.00 12.62
CA SER A 90 14.40 13.36 12.99
C SER A 90 15.43 12.41 12.37
N PHE A 91 15.17 11.11 12.30
CA PHE A 91 16.08 10.20 11.58
C PHE A 91 16.17 10.53 10.07
N ILE A 92 15.05 10.87 9.44
CA ILE A 92 14.98 11.27 8.03
C ILE A 92 15.76 12.57 7.77
N THR A 93 15.59 13.59 8.62
CA THR A 93 16.26 14.90 8.45
C THR A 93 17.72 14.86 8.89
N ASP A 94 18.01 14.24 10.02
CA ASP A 94 19.28 14.43 10.74
C ASP A 94 20.29 13.34 10.40
N THR A 95 19.85 12.10 10.17
CA THR A 95 20.72 10.99 9.78
C THR A 95 20.74 10.81 8.26
N LEU A 96 19.57 10.69 7.61
CA LEU A 96 19.50 10.47 6.16
C LEU A 96 19.73 11.74 5.33
N LYS A 97 19.73 12.92 5.96
CA LYS A 97 19.89 14.25 5.35
C LYS A 97 18.86 14.56 4.26
N ILE A 98 17.66 14.01 4.40
CA ILE A 98 16.54 14.22 3.46
C ILE A 98 15.78 15.47 3.88
N LYS A 99 15.67 16.46 2.98
CA LYS A 99 14.86 17.66 3.20
C LYS A 99 13.37 17.37 2.97
N LEU A 100 12.64 17.18 4.06
CA LEU A 100 11.19 17.22 4.08
C LEU A 100 10.71 18.68 4.04
N ILE A 101 9.63 18.93 3.29
CA ILE A 101 9.00 20.25 3.17
C ILE A 101 7.62 20.14 3.79
N SER A 102 7.31 21.01 4.75
CA SER A 102 5.98 21.10 5.39
C SER A 102 5.41 19.75 5.86
N CYS A 103 6.20 18.99 6.61
CA CYS A 103 5.81 17.70 7.17
C CYS A 103 6.04 17.72 8.69
N SER A 104 4.95 17.79 9.46
CA SER A 104 4.97 17.64 10.92
C SER A 104 4.66 16.20 11.34
N ALA A 105 4.87 15.87 12.61
CA ALA A 105 4.44 14.58 13.15
C ALA A 105 2.91 14.50 13.25
N GLU A 106 2.27 15.61 13.61
CA GLU A 106 0.83 15.78 13.70
C GLU A 106 0.15 15.43 12.36
N ASP A 107 0.67 15.92 11.23
CA ASP A 107 0.15 15.62 9.89
C ASP A 107 0.08 14.11 9.59
N ILE A 108 1.10 13.36 9.99
CA ILE A 108 1.17 11.90 9.76
C ILE A 108 0.27 11.17 10.76
N VAL A 109 0.24 11.60 12.03
CA VAL A 109 -0.61 11.00 13.08
C VAL A 109 -2.10 11.23 12.80
N ASP A 110 -2.45 12.35 12.17
CA ASP A 110 -3.82 12.69 11.75
C ASP A 110 -4.16 12.20 10.33
N GLY A 111 -3.26 11.48 9.66
CA GLY A 111 -3.53 10.74 8.42
C GLY A 111 -3.52 11.59 7.13
N ASN A 112 -2.82 12.73 7.12
CA ASN A 112 -2.75 13.62 5.96
C ASN A 112 -2.00 12.97 4.78
N VAL A 113 -2.76 12.28 3.92
CA VAL A 113 -2.26 11.46 2.81
C VAL A 113 -1.32 12.26 1.89
N LYS A 114 -1.58 13.54 1.60
CA LYS A 114 -0.72 14.33 0.70
C LYS A 114 0.68 14.54 1.28
N ILE A 115 0.78 14.78 2.58
CA ILE A 115 2.05 14.94 3.28
C ILE A 115 2.76 13.59 3.42
N ILE A 116 2.01 12.52 3.70
CA ILE A 116 2.53 11.15 3.73
C ILE A 116 3.11 10.74 2.36
N LEU A 117 2.38 10.94 1.25
CA LEU A 117 2.87 10.68 -0.11
C LEU A 117 4.08 11.56 -0.45
N GLY A 118 4.08 12.83 -0.03
CA GLY A 118 5.23 13.73 -0.16
C GLY A 118 6.48 13.20 0.55
N MET A 119 6.35 12.72 1.80
CA MET A 119 7.43 12.10 2.56
C MET A 119 7.91 10.79 1.91
N LEU A 120 7.00 9.90 1.53
CA LEU A 120 7.33 8.62 0.88
C LEU A 120 8.04 8.84 -0.45
N TRP A 121 7.61 9.81 -1.27
CA TRP A 121 8.33 10.20 -2.47
C TRP A 121 9.78 10.61 -2.17
N ARG A 122 10.04 11.34 -1.08
CA ARG A 122 11.42 11.74 -0.71
C ARG A 122 12.27 10.54 -0.28
N LEU A 123 11.67 9.53 0.34
CA LEU A 123 12.34 8.25 0.64
C LEU A 123 12.64 7.46 -0.65
N ILE A 124 11.65 7.26 -1.53
CA ILE A 124 11.82 6.63 -2.85
C ILE A 124 12.94 7.33 -3.64
N GLN A 125 12.86 8.67 -3.73
CA GLN A 125 13.84 9.50 -4.40
C GLN A 125 15.26 9.29 -3.84
N ARG A 126 15.42 9.19 -2.52
CA ARG A 126 16.73 9.03 -1.86
C ARG A 126 17.29 7.61 -1.88
N PHE A 127 16.45 6.57 -1.91
CA PHE A 127 16.91 5.18 -1.81
C PHE A 127 16.92 4.42 -3.15
N GLN A 128 16.04 4.79 -4.10
CA GLN A 128 15.99 4.16 -5.43
C GLN A 128 16.52 5.06 -6.55
N LEU A 129 16.15 6.35 -6.56
CA LEU A 129 16.37 7.24 -7.71
C LEU A 129 17.65 8.11 -7.61
N SER A 130 18.24 8.26 -6.43
CA SER A 130 19.51 8.99 -6.25
C SER A 130 20.75 8.13 -6.53
N GLN A 131 20.58 6.90 -7.03
CA GLN A 131 21.66 6.08 -7.57
C GLN A 131 21.94 6.54 -9.01
N GLU A 132 23.20 6.58 -9.44
CA GLU A 132 23.61 7.20 -10.73
C GLU A 132 22.77 6.71 -11.93
N ASN A 133 22.56 5.39 -12.01
CA ASN A 133 21.81 4.74 -13.10
C ASN A 133 20.28 4.94 -13.04
N ASN A 134 19.73 5.49 -11.94
CA ASN A 134 18.28 5.62 -11.70
C ASN A 134 17.79 7.06 -11.55
N SER A 135 18.63 8.07 -11.82
CA SER A 135 18.17 9.45 -11.91
C SER A 135 17.15 9.64 -13.05
N ARG A 136 16.29 10.67 -12.98
CA ARG A 136 15.27 10.97 -14.03
C ARG A 136 15.87 10.94 -15.44
N ALA A 137 17.00 11.62 -15.64
CA ALA A 137 17.68 11.67 -16.93
C ALA A 137 18.33 10.33 -17.31
N ALA A 138 18.92 9.61 -16.35
CA ALA A 138 19.51 8.29 -16.59
C ALA A 138 18.45 7.24 -16.98
N LEU A 139 17.30 7.22 -16.30
CA LEU A 139 16.17 6.35 -16.64
C LEU A 139 15.63 6.64 -18.04
N LEU A 140 15.49 7.92 -18.42
CA LEU A 140 14.94 8.29 -19.73
C LEU A 140 15.92 7.88 -20.85
N LYS A 141 17.23 8.13 -20.63
CA LYS A 141 18.30 7.67 -21.50
C LYS A 141 18.35 6.14 -21.60
N TRP A 142 18.15 5.42 -20.49
CA TRP A 142 18.11 3.96 -20.46
C TRP A 142 16.91 3.40 -21.24
N CYS A 143 15.69 3.92 -21.02
CA CYS A 143 14.50 3.50 -21.76
C CYS A 143 14.68 3.70 -23.27
N ARG A 144 15.16 4.88 -23.70
CA ARG A 144 15.47 5.15 -25.12
C ARG A 144 16.53 4.18 -25.66
N SER A 145 17.62 4.00 -24.92
CA SER A 145 18.74 3.14 -25.33
C SER A 145 18.40 1.65 -25.41
N ILE A 146 17.39 1.18 -24.67
CA ILE A 146 17.01 -0.25 -24.65
C ILE A 146 15.91 -0.57 -25.67
N ILE A 147 15.04 0.39 -25.97
CA ILE A 147 14.01 0.28 -27.02
C ILE A 147 14.63 0.42 -28.41
N GLY A 148 15.64 1.28 -28.55
CA GLY A 148 16.32 1.56 -29.81
C GLY A 148 15.51 2.47 -30.74
N ASP A 149 15.93 2.54 -32.00
CA ASP A 149 15.33 3.40 -33.03
C ASP A 149 14.04 2.78 -33.60
N ARG A 150 12.99 2.78 -32.78
CA ARG A 150 11.64 2.30 -33.14
C ARG A 150 10.71 3.46 -33.46
N ASP A 151 10.35 3.59 -34.73
CA ASP A 151 9.47 4.67 -35.23
C ASP A 151 8.09 4.70 -34.55
N ASP A 152 7.62 3.58 -34.00
CA ASP A 152 6.33 3.42 -33.33
C ASP A 152 6.31 3.84 -31.84
N ILE A 153 7.47 4.14 -31.22
CA ILE A 153 7.57 4.36 -29.76
C ILE A 153 8.46 5.58 -29.43
N SER A 154 7.84 6.71 -29.08
CA SER A 154 8.55 7.87 -28.51
C SER A 154 8.49 7.93 -26.98
N ILE A 155 9.66 7.99 -26.33
CA ILE A 155 9.80 8.10 -24.87
C ILE A 155 10.30 9.48 -24.50
N ASP A 156 9.39 10.39 -24.11
CA ASP A 156 9.72 11.79 -23.79
C ASP A 156 9.46 12.17 -22.33
N ASN A 157 8.64 11.38 -21.64
CA ASN A 157 8.28 11.56 -20.24
C ASN A 157 7.99 10.20 -19.59
N PHE A 158 7.77 10.18 -18.26
CA PHE A 158 7.30 8.98 -17.55
C PHE A 158 5.80 9.04 -17.24
N GLN A 159 4.98 9.45 -18.21
CA GLN A 159 3.51 9.43 -18.10
C GLN A 159 2.89 9.00 -19.43
N SER A 160 2.61 9.94 -20.34
CA SER A 160 1.93 9.65 -21.61
C SER A 160 2.72 8.69 -22.53
N SER A 161 4.06 8.73 -22.51
CA SER A 161 4.89 7.78 -23.27
C SER A 161 4.76 6.32 -22.84
N PHE A 162 4.17 6.05 -21.67
CA PHE A 162 3.96 4.70 -21.14
C PHE A 162 2.46 4.30 -21.10
N GLU A 163 1.56 5.23 -21.41
CA GLU A 163 0.10 5.10 -21.26
C GLU A 163 -0.52 4.02 -22.17
N ASN A 164 0.08 3.77 -23.34
CA ASN A 164 -0.39 2.76 -24.29
C ASN A 164 0.24 1.35 -24.08
N GLY A 165 1.12 1.20 -23.10
CA GLY A 165 1.81 -0.06 -22.79
C GLY A 165 2.94 -0.48 -23.75
N LEU A 166 3.02 0.07 -24.96
CA LEU A 166 4.02 -0.35 -25.97
C LEU A 166 5.45 -0.15 -25.46
N ALA A 167 5.70 0.94 -24.72
CA ALA A 167 6.99 1.21 -24.08
C ALA A 167 7.40 0.13 -23.07
N PHE A 168 6.49 -0.35 -22.23
CA PHE A 168 6.77 -1.44 -21.29
C PHE A 168 7.02 -2.76 -22.03
N CYS A 169 6.18 -3.08 -23.02
CA CYS A 169 6.38 -4.25 -23.89
C CYS A 169 7.73 -4.24 -24.60
N ALA A 170 8.16 -3.09 -25.14
CA ALA A 170 9.44 -2.97 -25.82
C ALA A 170 10.63 -3.13 -24.88
N ILE A 171 10.56 -2.62 -23.65
CA ILE A 171 11.59 -2.84 -22.61
C ILE A 171 11.72 -4.34 -22.28
N ILE A 172 10.61 -5.07 -22.16
CA ILE A 172 10.60 -6.52 -21.89
C ILE A 172 11.13 -7.31 -23.11
N ALA A 173 10.70 -6.96 -24.32
CA ALA A 173 11.19 -7.58 -25.56
C ALA A 173 12.70 -7.37 -25.78
N ALA A 174 13.28 -6.30 -25.23
CA ALA A 174 14.72 -6.08 -25.25
C ALA A 174 15.50 -6.86 -24.17
N TYR A 175 14.83 -7.35 -23.11
CA TYR A 175 15.42 -8.30 -22.14
C TYR A 175 15.48 -9.73 -22.69
N ASP A 176 14.39 -10.14 -23.35
CA ASP A 176 14.21 -11.44 -23.98
C ASP A 176 13.14 -11.30 -25.08
N SER A 177 13.58 -11.35 -26.34
CA SER A 177 12.72 -11.17 -27.51
C SER A 177 11.74 -12.33 -27.75
N SER A 178 11.86 -13.44 -27.00
CA SER A 178 10.91 -14.55 -27.07
C SER A 178 9.63 -14.31 -26.27
N LEU A 179 9.59 -13.29 -25.41
CA LEU A 179 8.45 -13.04 -24.51
C LEU A 179 7.29 -12.28 -25.16
N ILE A 180 7.58 -11.43 -26.15
CA ILE A 180 6.60 -10.50 -26.73
C ILE A 180 6.79 -10.38 -28.24
N ASP A 181 5.74 -10.74 -29.00
CA ASP A 181 5.64 -10.49 -30.44
C ASP A 181 5.24 -9.03 -30.70
N MET A 182 6.22 -8.13 -30.61
CA MET A 182 6.01 -6.67 -30.72
C MET A 182 5.22 -6.24 -31.99
N PRO A 183 5.47 -6.79 -33.21
CA PRO A 183 4.68 -6.47 -34.40
C PRO A 183 3.18 -6.78 -34.33
N SER A 184 2.73 -7.62 -33.38
CA SER A 184 1.31 -7.92 -33.18
C SER A 184 0.57 -6.86 -32.34
N LEU A 185 1.32 -6.08 -31.55
CA LEU A 185 0.76 -5.09 -30.62
C LEU A 185 0.34 -3.81 -31.34
N LYS A 186 -0.62 -3.09 -30.76
CA LYS A 186 -1.15 -1.83 -31.31
C LYS A 186 -1.43 -0.82 -30.22
N GLU A 187 -1.31 0.47 -30.52
CA GLU A 187 -1.45 1.55 -29.55
C GLU A 187 -2.87 1.69 -28.96
N GLU A 188 -3.90 1.27 -29.70
CA GLU A 188 -5.29 1.34 -29.23
C GLU A 188 -5.58 0.30 -28.13
N ASN A 189 -4.82 -0.80 -28.08
CA ASN A 189 -5.02 -1.93 -27.17
C ASN A 189 -4.36 -1.70 -25.79
N LYS A 190 -4.37 -0.47 -25.28
CA LYS A 190 -3.64 -0.03 -24.06
C LYS A 190 -3.72 -1.02 -22.90
N MET A 191 -4.94 -1.41 -22.51
CA MET A 191 -5.18 -2.34 -21.40
C MET A 191 -4.55 -3.73 -21.60
N GLN A 192 -4.58 -4.25 -22.83
CA GLN A 192 -4.02 -5.56 -23.15
C GLN A 192 -2.48 -5.50 -23.15
N ASN A 193 -1.91 -4.44 -23.72
CA ASN A 193 -0.46 -4.22 -23.73
C ASN A 193 0.09 -4.08 -22.30
N LEU A 194 -0.59 -3.28 -21.45
CA LEU A 194 -0.19 -3.06 -20.06
C LEU A 194 -0.34 -4.33 -19.21
N GLY A 195 -1.45 -5.06 -19.34
CA GLY A 195 -1.64 -6.34 -18.64
C GLY A 195 -0.53 -7.34 -18.99
N LEU A 196 -0.34 -7.61 -20.29
CA LEU A 196 0.74 -8.48 -20.79
C LEU A 196 2.11 -8.06 -20.24
N ALA A 197 2.41 -6.77 -20.24
CA ALA A 197 3.69 -6.27 -19.74
C ALA A 197 3.84 -6.47 -18.23
N PHE A 198 2.81 -6.20 -17.43
CA PHE A 198 2.89 -6.28 -15.97
C PHE A 198 2.92 -7.74 -15.49
N ASP A 199 2.13 -8.62 -16.11
CA ASP A 199 2.15 -10.06 -15.85
C ASP A 199 3.54 -10.65 -16.16
N LEU A 200 4.15 -10.30 -17.31
CA LEU A 200 5.49 -10.76 -17.65
C LEU A 200 6.59 -10.20 -16.72
N LEU A 201 6.45 -8.96 -16.23
CA LEU A 201 7.39 -8.38 -15.25
C LEU A 201 7.32 -9.10 -13.90
N GLU A 202 6.14 -9.55 -13.48
CA GLU A 202 5.97 -10.33 -12.26
C GLU A 202 6.45 -11.77 -12.44
N GLU A 203 5.92 -12.50 -13.43
CA GLU A 203 6.20 -13.92 -13.65
C GLU A 203 7.64 -14.23 -14.07
N ARG A 204 8.28 -13.36 -14.86
CA ARG A 204 9.60 -13.64 -15.48
C ARG A 204 10.76 -12.88 -14.86
N LEU A 205 10.49 -11.79 -14.14
CA LEU A 205 11.51 -10.91 -13.57
C LEU A 205 11.36 -10.71 -12.04
N GLU A 206 10.33 -11.31 -11.42
CA GLU A 206 10.03 -11.21 -9.98
C GLU A 206 9.84 -9.75 -9.51
N ILE A 207 9.27 -8.90 -10.38
CA ILE A 207 9.01 -7.49 -10.09
C ILE A 207 7.53 -7.36 -9.69
N PRO A 208 7.20 -7.00 -8.44
CA PRO A 208 5.82 -6.91 -8.00
C PRO A 208 5.11 -5.75 -8.71
N GLN A 209 3.88 -5.98 -9.17
CA GLN A 209 3.10 -4.96 -9.89
C GLN A 209 2.78 -3.77 -8.97
N LEU A 210 3.50 -2.65 -9.16
CA LEU A 210 3.25 -1.41 -8.42
C LEU A 210 2.23 -0.50 -9.12
N LEU A 211 2.02 -0.69 -10.43
CA LEU A 211 1.11 0.08 -11.24
C LEU A 211 -0.09 -0.78 -11.66
N ASP A 212 -1.25 -0.15 -11.70
CA ASP A 212 -2.50 -0.76 -12.16
C ASP A 212 -2.71 -0.42 -13.66
N ALA A 213 -2.98 -1.42 -14.50
CA ALA A 213 -3.15 -1.23 -15.94
C ALA A 213 -4.32 -0.30 -16.30
N SER A 214 -5.39 -0.29 -15.49
CA SER A 214 -6.50 0.66 -15.64
C SER A 214 -6.06 2.06 -15.28
N ASP A 215 -5.34 2.25 -14.17
CA ASP A 215 -4.89 3.59 -13.77
C ASP A 215 -3.88 4.17 -14.79
N VAL A 216 -2.99 3.35 -15.34
CA VAL A 216 -2.02 3.78 -16.36
C VAL A 216 -2.72 4.10 -17.68
N SER A 217 -3.59 3.23 -18.22
CA SER A 217 -4.25 3.45 -19.52
C SER A 217 -5.22 4.64 -19.55
N ASN A 218 -5.75 5.04 -18.38
CA ASN A 218 -6.56 6.24 -18.20
C ASN A 218 -5.73 7.51 -17.89
N GLY A 219 -4.40 7.43 -17.88
CA GLY A 219 -3.51 8.57 -17.63
C GLY A 219 -3.54 9.10 -16.18
N LEU A 220 -4.02 8.30 -15.22
CA LEU A 220 -4.16 8.68 -13.80
C LEU A 220 -2.86 8.50 -13.01
N VAL A 221 -1.93 7.69 -13.51
CA VAL A 221 -0.63 7.47 -12.88
C VAL A 221 0.31 8.64 -13.15
N ASP A 222 0.90 9.20 -12.10
CA ASP A 222 1.81 10.33 -12.19
C ASP A 222 3.26 9.91 -12.48
N GLU A 223 4.07 10.89 -12.91
CA GLU A 223 5.48 10.68 -13.27
C GLU A 223 6.30 9.96 -12.18
N ARG A 224 6.04 10.26 -10.90
CA ARG A 224 6.77 9.66 -9.77
C ARG A 224 6.49 8.18 -9.65
N SER A 225 5.24 7.78 -9.86
CA SER A 225 4.79 6.40 -9.78
C SER A 225 5.41 5.56 -10.90
N VAL A 226 5.39 6.04 -12.14
CA VAL A 226 6.07 5.37 -13.28
C VAL A 226 7.58 5.31 -13.09
N MET A 227 8.23 6.40 -12.66
CA MET A 227 9.67 6.41 -12.34
C MET A 227 10.04 5.39 -11.26
N THR A 228 9.20 5.26 -10.21
CA THR A 228 9.40 4.29 -9.13
C THR A 228 9.46 2.87 -9.71
N TYR A 229 8.48 2.51 -10.54
CA TYR A 229 8.39 1.20 -11.16
C TYR A 229 9.53 0.93 -12.15
N LEU A 230 9.79 1.86 -13.09
CA LEU A 230 10.90 1.73 -14.05
C LEU A 230 12.27 1.61 -13.38
N SER A 231 12.49 2.26 -12.23
CA SER A 231 13.74 2.13 -11.47
C SER A 231 13.97 0.72 -10.91
N MET A 232 12.89 -0.04 -10.66
CA MET A 232 12.95 -1.43 -10.25
C MET A 232 13.24 -2.34 -11.44
N ILE A 233 12.62 -2.09 -12.59
CA ILE A 233 12.86 -2.80 -13.85
C ILE A 233 14.32 -2.64 -14.29
N ASN A 234 14.82 -1.39 -14.38
CA ASN A 234 16.22 -1.10 -14.70
C ASN A 234 17.19 -1.83 -13.75
N ARG A 235 16.89 -1.85 -12.43
CA ARG A 235 17.74 -2.54 -11.45
C ARG A 235 17.67 -4.07 -11.58
N ALA A 236 16.56 -4.64 -12.02
CA ALA A 236 16.47 -6.08 -12.32
C ALA A 236 17.34 -6.43 -13.54
N PHE A 237 17.32 -5.61 -14.59
CA PHE A 237 18.10 -5.80 -15.82
C PHE A 237 19.61 -5.69 -15.58
N GLN A 238 20.04 -4.88 -14.62
CA GLN A 238 21.44 -4.75 -14.21
C GLN A 238 21.97 -5.92 -13.37
N LYS A 239 21.11 -6.82 -12.86
CA LYS A 239 21.57 -8.03 -12.18
C LYS A 239 22.16 -8.99 -13.23
N PRO A 240 23.40 -9.51 -13.05
CA PRO A 240 23.90 -10.54 -13.95
C PRO A 240 23.01 -11.78 -13.87
N LYS A 241 22.67 -12.35 -15.04
CA LYS A 241 21.84 -13.57 -15.15
C LYS A 241 22.51 -14.71 -14.38
N SER A 242 21.94 -15.06 -13.21
CA SER A 242 22.38 -16.17 -12.36
C SER A 242 22.12 -17.52 -13.05
N GLY A 243 22.96 -17.85 -14.03
CA GLY A 243 22.77 -19.00 -14.92
C GLY A 243 23.75 -19.08 -16.10
N ALA A 244 24.51 -18.02 -16.39
CA ALA A 244 25.62 -18.10 -17.35
C ALA A 244 26.90 -18.63 -16.67
N ALA A 245 27.33 -19.83 -17.04
CA ALA A 245 28.50 -20.48 -16.45
C ALA A 245 29.79 -19.65 -16.63
N ALA A 246 30.48 -19.36 -15.52
CA ALA A 246 31.82 -18.80 -15.55
C ALA A 246 32.81 -19.87 -16.07
N THR A 247 33.09 -19.83 -17.37
CA THR A 247 34.16 -20.63 -17.97
C THR A 247 35.52 -20.17 -17.45
N VAL A 248 36.23 -21.09 -16.82
CA VAL A 248 37.54 -20.83 -16.22
C VAL A 248 38.57 -20.47 -17.31
N ALA A 249 39.05 -19.23 -17.30
CA ALA A 249 40.24 -18.82 -18.02
C ALA A 249 41.46 -18.99 -17.11
N VAL A 250 42.34 -19.93 -17.48
CA VAL A 250 43.56 -20.26 -16.73
C VAL A 250 44.67 -19.23 -16.98
N SER A 251 45.24 -18.68 -15.91
CA SER A 251 46.64 -18.22 -15.90
C SER A 251 47.24 -18.33 -14.50
N SER A 252 48.37 -19.02 -14.40
CA SER A 252 49.28 -19.06 -13.24
C SER A 252 50.58 -18.36 -13.64
N PRO A 253 51.36 -17.83 -12.68
CA PRO A 253 52.51 -18.62 -12.24
C PRO A 253 52.87 -18.55 -10.73
N GLU A 254 53.26 -19.70 -10.21
CA GLU A 254 54.34 -20.03 -9.25
C GLU A 254 54.74 -19.10 -8.07
N GLY A 255 54.83 -19.67 -6.86
CA GLY A 255 55.46 -19.02 -5.69
C GLY A 255 55.18 -19.65 -4.30
N THR A 256 55.69 -20.86 -4.02
CA THR A 256 55.63 -21.57 -2.70
C THR A 256 56.48 -20.91 -1.58
N PRO A 257 56.37 -21.24 -0.25
CA PRO A 257 55.82 -22.49 0.32
C PRO A 257 54.94 -22.46 1.60
N VAL A 258 54.26 -23.60 1.77
CA VAL A 258 53.67 -24.27 2.93
C VAL A 258 54.13 -23.86 4.35
N SER A 259 53.18 -23.79 5.28
CA SER A 259 53.33 -24.26 6.66
C SER A 259 52.07 -25.01 7.12
N GLN A 260 52.25 -26.17 7.75
CA GLN A 260 51.19 -27.15 8.03
C GLN A 260 50.43 -26.85 9.34
N ALA A 261 49.11 -27.10 9.37
CA ALA A 261 48.42 -27.55 10.60
C ALA A 261 47.06 -28.23 10.33
N LYS A 262 47.03 -29.55 10.53
CA LYS A 262 45.89 -30.37 11.00
C LYS A 262 44.61 -30.47 10.14
N ASP A 263 44.62 -31.48 9.27
CA ASP A 263 43.43 -32.32 9.06
C ASP A 263 43.04 -33.06 10.35
N SER A 264 41.75 -33.01 10.71
CA SER A 264 41.02 -34.12 11.37
C SER A 264 39.50 -33.91 11.53
N ALA A 265 38.90 -32.83 11.00
CA ALA A 265 37.50 -32.47 11.28
C ALA A 265 36.56 -32.41 10.06
N SER A 266 37.07 -32.33 8.83
CA SER A 266 36.22 -32.01 7.66
C SER A 266 35.56 -33.24 6.99
N SER A 267 36.07 -34.46 7.21
CA SER A 267 35.58 -35.65 6.48
C SER A 267 34.19 -36.12 6.92
N GLU A 268 33.82 -35.93 8.18
CA GLU A 268 32.51 -36.37 8.71
C GLU A 268 31.40 -35.39 8.31
N GLU A 269 31.68 -34.09 8.29
CA GLU A 269 30.78 -33.06 7.78
C GLU A 269 30.55 -33.22 6.26
N LEU A 270 31.59 -33.55 5.49
CA LEU A 270 31.47 -33.77 4.05
C LEU A 270 30.60 -34.99 3.70
N GLU A 271 30.73 -36.10 4.44
CA GLU A 271 29.88 -37.28 4.24
C GLU A 271 28.45 -37.05 4.73
N SER A 272 28.25 -36.29 5.82
CA SER A 272 26.89 -35.93 6.26
C SER A 272 26.17 -35.05 5.24
N LEU A 273 26.85 -34.06 4.64
CA LEU A 273 26.28 -33.23 3.56
C LEU A 273 25.92 -34.06 2.33
N LYS A 274 26.79 -34.98 1.87
CA LYS A 274 26.50 -35.86 0.73
C LYS A 274 25.24 -36.70 0.97
N LYS A 275 25.07 -37.21 2.19
CA LYS A 275 23.88 -37.97 2.58
C LYS A 275 22.62 -37.11 2.51
N THR A 276 22.63 -35.91 3.10
CA THR A 276 21.49 -34.98 3.05
C THR A 276 21.14 -34.58 1.62
N VAL A 277 22.14 -34.35 0.75
CA VAL A 277 21.91 -34.07 -0.68
C VAL A 277 21.24 -35.27 -1.38
N ALA A 278 21.69 -36.50 -1.11
CA ALA A 278 21.06 -37.70 -1.68
C ALA A 278 19.60 -37.86 -1.24
N GLU A 279 19.30 -37.64 0.05
CA GLU A 279 17.93 -37.67 0.59
C GLU A 279 17.04 -36.62 -0.10
N LEU A 280 17.51 -35.37 -0.21
CA LEU A 280 16.81 -34.30 -0.92
C LEU A 280 16.61 -34.58 -2.41
N THR A 281 17.54 -35.28 -3.09
CA THR A 281 17.34 -35.64 -4.51
C THR A 281 16.24 -36.68 -4.72
N GLU A 282 16.06 -37.62 -3.80
CA GLU A 282 14.97 -38.60 -3.89
C GLU A 282 13.62 -37.98 -3.48
N GLU A 283 13.60 -37.08 -2.50
CA GLU A 283 12.39 -36.29 -2.16
C GLU A 283 11.91 -35.44 -3.35
N ASN A 284 12.81 -34.72 -4.01
CA ASN A 284 12.48 -33.95 -5.22
C ASN A 284 11.92 -34.83 -6.36
N LYS A 285 12.46 -36.05 -6.52
CA LYS A 285 11.97 -37.02 -7.51
C LYS A 285 10.56 -37.53 -7.17
N GLN A 286 10.28 -37.79 -5.89
CA GLN A 286 8.93 -38.15 -5.42
C GLN A 286 7.96 -36.98 -5.62
N LEU A 287 8.33 -35.76 -5.23
CA LEU A 287 7.51 -34.56 -5.45
C LEU A 287 7.18 -34.36 -6.93
N LYS A 288 8.16 -34.53 -7.84
CA LYS A 288 7.93 -34.42 -9.27
C LYS A 288 6.89 -35.42 -9.80
N SER A 289 6.99 -36.70 -9.42
CA SER A 289 5.96 -37.69 -9.79
C SER A 289 4.56 -37.34 -9.26
N LYS A 290 4.48 -36.68 -8.10
CA LYS A 290 3.23 -36.24 -7.50
C LYS A 290 2.64 -35.00 -8.18
N VAL A 291 3.47 -34.14 -8.77
CA VAL A 291 3.01 -33.04 -9.64
C VAL A 291 2.41 -33.60 -10.93
N GLU A 292 3.10 -34.54 -11.60
CA GLU A 292 2.60 -35.18 -12.83
C GLU A 292 1.25 -35.92 -12.59
N GLU A 293 1.09 -36.59 -11.44
CA GLU A 293 -0.18 -37.19 -10.99
C GLU A 293 -1.28 -36.14 -10.78
N LEU A 294 -0.99 -35.02 -10.10
CA LEU A 294 -1.94 -33.94 -9.85
C LEU A 294 -2.35 -33.21 -11.14
N GLU A 295 -1.43 -32.98 -12.07
CA GLU A 295 -1.72 -32.44 -13.40
C GLU A 295 -2.67 -33.36 -14.18
N SER A 296 -2.45 -34.69 -14.15
CA SER A 296 -3.36 -35.65 -14.74
C SER A 296 -4.75 -35.66 -14.08
N GLN A 297 -4.84 -35.44 -12.76
CA GLN A 297 -6.13 -35.31 -12.07
C GLN A 297 -6.85 -34.01 -12.44
N ILE A 298 -6.12 -32.90 -12.55
CA ILE A 298 -6.66 -31.60 -13.00
C ILE A 298 -7.20 -31.70 -14.43
N GLU A 299 -6.46 -32.35 -15.33
CA GLU A 299 -6.92 -32.52 -16.72
C GLU A 299 -8.15 -33.45 -16.81
N SER A 300 -8.21 -34.50 -15.99
CA SER A 300 -9.43 -35.32 -15.86
C SER A 300 -10.62 -34.50 -15.34
N MET A 301 -10.42 -33.61 -14.35
CA MET A 301 -11.50 -32.75 -13.82
C MET A 301 -11.94 -31.66 -14.81
N LYS A 302 -11.07 -31.21 -15.73
CA LYS A 302 -11.48 -30.30 -16.82
C LYS A 302 -12.44 -30.97 -17.81
N GLY A 303 -12.39 -32.30 -17.97
CA GLY A 303 -13.33 -33.04 -18.81
C GLY A 303 -14.79 -32.91 -18.36
N ASP A 304 -15.03 -32.69 -17.05
CA ASP A 304 -16.37 -32.51 -16.47
C ASP A 304 -16.87 -31.05 -16.51
N LYS A 305 -16.09 -30.12 -17.07
CA LYS A 305 -16.35 -28.66 -16.99
C LYS A 305 -17.70 -28.23 -17.58
N ASP A 306 -18.18 -28.90 -18.63
CA ASP A 306 -19.49 -28.60 -19.22
C ASP A 306 -20.66 -29.04 -18.31
N SER A 307 -20.47 -30.08 -17.51
CA SER A 307 -21.41 -30.53 -16.47
C SER A 307 -21.37 -29.60 -15.24
N TRP A 308 -20.17 -29.11 -14.89
CA TRP A 308 -19.97 -28.20 -13.77
C TRP A 308 -20.55 -26.80 -14.03
N SER A 309 -20.38 -26.26 -15.25
CA SER A 309 -20.92 -24.95 -15.65
C SER A 309 -22.46 -24.89 -15.56
N SER A 310 -23.16 -25.96 -15.97
CA SER A 310 -24.62 -26.04 -15.78
C SER A 310 -25.01 -26.11 -14.31
N SER A 311 -24.26 -26.88 -13.51
CA SER A 311 -24.52 -27.05 -12.07
C SER A 311 -24.24 -25.78 -11.27
N GLU A 312 -23.24 -24.99 -11.65
CA GLU A 312 -22.89 -23.72 -11.03
C GLU A 312 -23.98 -22.67 -11.25
N SER A 313 -24.56 -22.60 -12.46
CA SER A 313 -25.71 -21.72 -12.76
C SER A 313 -26.93 -22.06 -11.90
N ASP A 314 -27.28 -23.34 -11.76
CA ASP A 314 -28.37 -23.79 -10.90
C ASP A 314 -28.12 -23.51 -9.40
N LEU A 315 -26.87 -23.57 -8.95
CA LEU A 315 -26.48 -23.24 -7.58
C LEU A 315 -26.52 -21.73 -7.32
N GLN A 316 -26.06 -20.89 -8.25
CA GLN A 316 -26.19 -19.42 -8.16
C GLN A 316 -27.66 -18.99 -8.12
N LYS A 317 -28.53 -19.64 -8.90
CA LYS A 317 -29.98 -19.41 -8.85
C LYS A 317 -30.56 -19.77 -7.48
N LYS A 318 -30.25 -20.96 -6.95
CA LYS A 318 -30.70 -21.36 -5.60
C LYS A 318 -30.19 -20.41 -4.51
N LEU A 319 -28.94 -19.97 -4.59
CA LEU A 319 -28.34 -19.03 -3.65
C LEU A 319 -29.13 -17.71 -3.61
N THR A 320 -29.39 -17.10 -4.78
CA THR A 320 -30.17 -15.86 -4.87
C THR A 320 -31.63 -16.03 -4.40
N GLU A 321 -32.27 -17.16 -4.71
CA GLU A 321 -33.60 -17.50 -4.17
C GLU A 321 -33.61 -17.61 -2.63
N THR A 322 -32.60 -18.28 -2.03
CA THR A 322 -32.49 -18.40 -0.57
C THR A 322 -32.18 -17.07 0.12
N GLN A 323 -31.37 -16.21 -0.50
CA GLN A 323 -31.01 -14.91 0.06
C GLN A 323 -32.20 -13.95 0.07
N ASN A 324 -32.98 -13.92 -1.01
CA ASN A 324 -34.25 -13.18 -1.07
C ASN A 324 -35.26 -13.68 -0.02
N ALA A 325 -35.32 -14.99 0.22
CA ALA A 325 -36.18 -15.57 1.26
C ALA A 325 -35.71 -15.20 2.68
N MET A 326 -34.40 -15.13 2.93
CA MET A 326 -33.82 -14.69 4.20
C MET A 326 -34.13 -13.21 4.48
N GLU A 327 -33.96 -12.33 3.49
CA GLU A 327 -34.30 -10.90 3.61
C GLU A 327 -35.79 -10.68 3.91
N ALA A 328 -36.67 -11.45 3.25
CA ALA A 328 -38.11 -11.43 3.54
C ALA A 328 -38.44 -11.90 4.97
N ALA A 329 -37.71 -12.89 5.50
CA ALA A 329 -37.88 -13.37 6.87
C ALA A 329 -37.42 -12.33 7.90
N VAL A 330 -36.26 -11.70 7.70
CA VAL A 330 -35.74 -10.61 8.56
C VAL A 330 -36.71 -9.43 8.60
N ARG A 331 -37.22 -9.01 7.43
CA ARG A 331 -38.24 -7.96 7.37
C ARG A 331 -39.49 -8.31 8.16
N LYS A 332 -39.99 -9.54 8.03
CA LYS A 332 -41.16 -10.01 8.78
C LYS A 332 -40.91 -10.04 10.29
N GLN A 333 -39.71 -10.41 10.73
CA GLN A 333 -39.31 -10.33 12.14
C GLN A 333 -39.38 -8.88 12.64
N GLN A 334 -38.77 -7.93 11.94
CA GLN A 334 -38.79 -6.50 12.30
C GLN A 334 -40.23 -5.95 12.37
N GLU A 335 -41.09 -6.34 11.43
CA GLU A 335 -42.52 -5.97 11.43
C GLU A 335 -43.25 -6.53 12.67
N THR A 336 -42.94 -7.76 13.12
CA THR A 336 -43.52 -8.33 14.35
C THR A 336 -42.97 -7.73 15.65
N GLU A 337 -41.68 -7.39 15.70
CA GLU A 337 -41.05 -6.73 16.85
C GLU A 337 -41.63 -5.31 17.04
N ALA A 338 -41.82 -4.57 15.95
CA ALA A 338 -42.47 -3.25 15.98
C ALA A 338 -43.93 -3.33 16.48
N GLN A 339 -44.68 -4.38 16.10
CA GLN A 339 -46.04 -4.60 16.60
C GLN A 339 -46.07 -4.93 18.10
N LEU A 340 -45.15 -5.77 18.59
CA LEU A 340 -45.00 -6.06 20.02
C LEU A 340 -44.66 -4.80 20.83
N GLN A 341 -43.73 -3.98 20.34
CA GLN A 341 -43.34 -2.74 21.00
C GLN A 341 -44.49 -1.72 21.04
N ALA A 342 -45.28 -1.61 19.97
CA ALA A 342 -46.48 -0.78 19.95
C ALA A 342 -47.56 -1.28 20.95
N LEU A 343 -47.72 -2.61 21.08
CA LEU A 343 -48.65 -3.21 22.04
C LEU A 343 -48.21 -2.95 23.49
N ALA A 344 -46.91 -3.11 23.78
CA ALA A 344 -46.33 -2.85 25.10
C ALA A 344 -46.49 -1.37 25.52
N ASN A 345 -46.25 -0.44 24.60
CA ASN A 345 -46.47 0.99 24.85
C ASN A 345 -47.96 1.28 25.13
N LYS A 346 -48.89 0.70 24.36
CA LYS A 346 -50.33 0.87 24.55
C LYS A 346 -50.84 0.30 25.89
N SER A 347 -50.22 -0.76 26.41
CA SER A 347 -50.50 -1.29 27.75
C SER A 347 -49.98 -0.40 28.89
N ARG A 348 -49.04 0.51 28.60
CA ARG A 348 -48.43 1.43 29.58
C ARG A 348 -49.19 2.75 29.76
N GLU A 349 -50.15 3.04 28.88
CA GLU A 349 -50.99 4.26 28.89
C GLU A 349 -52.38 4.05 29.53
N ALA A 350 -52.66 2.88 30.14
CA ALA A 350 -53.89 2.66 30.88
C ALA A 350 -53.91 3.50 32.19
N PRO A 351 -54.90 4.37 32.43
CA PRO A 351 -54.93 5.23 33.60
C PRO A 351 -55.23 4.44 34.88
N ALA A 352 -54.51 4.77 35.96
CA ALA A 352 -54.75 4.21 37.28
C ALA A 352 -56.14 4.61 37.82
N SER A 353 -56.90 3.64 38.33
CA SER A 353 -58.15 3.86 39.07
C SER A 353 -57.91 3.85 40.60
N GLU A 354 -58.79 4.55 41.31
CA GLU A 354 -58.66 4.92 42.74
C GLU A 354 -58.70 3.74 43.73
N PRO A 355 -58.16 3.89 44.95
CA PRO A 355 -58.24 2.88 46.01
C PRO A 355 -59.59 2.94 46.77
N ALA A 356 -60.16 1.78 47.05
CA ALA A 356 -61.27 1.61 47.99
C ALA A 356 -60.78 1.02 49.32
N GLN A 357 -61.43 1.40 50.42
CA GLN A 357 -61.11 0.98 51.79
C GLN A 357 -61.81 -0.34 52.14
N GLU A 358 -61.17 -1.20 52.95
CA GLU A 358 -61.83 -1.97 54.02
C GLU A 358 -60.79 -2.56 55.01
N GLU A 359 -61.09 -2.55 56.31
CA GLU A 359 -60.35 -3.23 57.39
C GLU A 359 -61.20 -4.42 57.95
N PRO A 360 -60.87 -5.07 59.09
CA PRO A 360 -60.16 -6.36 59.06
C PRO A 360 -60.91 -7.48 59.82
N LYS A 361 -60.52 -8.76 59.62
CA LYS A 361 -60.86 -9.85 60.56
C LYS A 361 -59.80 -10.94 60.66
N ASP A 362 -59.59 -11.40 61.88
CA ASP A 362 -58.78 -12.56 62.29
C ASP A 362 -59.46 -13.90 61.95
N GLU A 363 -58.67 -14.98 61.75
CA GLU A 363 -58.66 -16.21 62.59
C GLU A 363 -57.82 -17.38 61.99
N GLU A 364 -56.97 -17.94 62.86
CA GLU A 364 -56.31 -19.28 62.96
C GLU A 364 -55.65 -20.10 61.79
N PRO A 365 -54.67 -21.00 62.11
CA PRO A 365 -53.90 -21.81 61.14
C PRO A 365 -54.07 -23.35 61.24
N ALA A 366 -53.95 -24.07 60.10
CA ALA A 366 -53.62 -25.51 60.00
C ALA A 366 -53.18 -25.83 58.54
N LYS A 367 -52.00 -26.43 58.26
CA LYS A 367 -51.73 -27.88 58.07
C LYS A 367 -52.67 -28.55 57.04
N GLU A 368 -52.24 -29.38 56.08
CA GLU A 368 -50.96 -30.06 55.75
C GLU A 368 -51.09 -30.52 54.24
N ALA A 369 -50.08 -30.94 53.46
CA ALA A 369 -48.73 -31.43 53.72
C ALA A 369 -47.74 -31.09 52.55
N GLU A 370 -46.66 -31.88 52.42
CA GLU A 370 -45.51 -31.80 51.48
C GLU A 370 -45.45 -33.09 50.57
N PRO A 371 -44.52 -33.31 49.58
CA PRO A 371 -43.06 -33.15 49.71
C PRO A 371 -42.24 -32.63 48.50
N GLU A 372 -41.01 -32.19 48.82
CA GLU A 372 -39.66 -32.34 48.20
C GLU A 372 -39.51 -32.62 46.67
N GLU A 373 -38.45 -32.18 45.96
CA GLU A 373 -37.05 -31.91 46.36
C GLU A 373 -36.45 -30.61 45.76
N THR A 374 -35.28 -30.20 46.28
CA THR A 374 -34.40 -29.12 45.75
C THR A 374 -33.14 -29.73 45.10
N PRO A 375 -32.35 -29.02 44.26
CA PRO A 375 -31.40 -27.98 44.73
C PRO A 375 -31.39 -26.72 43.79
N LYS A 376 -31.05 -25.48 44.20
CA LYS A 376 -29.73 -24.93 44.65
C LYS A 376 -28.57 -25.32 43.71
N GLU A 377 -27.62 -24.48 43.31
CA GLU A 377 -27.23 -23.06 43.50
C GLU A 377 -26.54 -22.67 42.14
N GLU A 378 -26.14 -21.46 41.75
CA GLU A 378 -25.54 -20.30 42.43
C GLU A 378 -25.64 -19.04 41.48
N PRO A 379 -24.96 -17.87 41.65
CA PRO A 379 -25.69 -16.66 42.02
C PRO A 379 -25.57 -15.47 41.03
N ALA A 380 -26.12 -14.33 41.46
CA ALA A 380 -26.19 -13.06 40.74
C ALA A 380 -24.84 -12.35 40.54
N GLN A 381 -24.80 -11.41 39.59
CA GLN A 381 -23.97 -10.21 39.69
C GLN A 381 -24.85 -9.02 40.09
N GLU A 382 -24.46 -8.35 41.17
CA GLU A 382 -25.01 -7.07 41.58
C GLU A 382 -24.38 -5.95 40.75
N GLU A 383 -25.20 -5.01 40.26
CA GLU A 383 -24.74 -3.64 40.04
C GLU A 383 -24.95 -2.84 41.33
N PRO A 384 -23.93 -2.09 41.81
CA PRO A 384 -24.21 -0.95 42.65
C PRO A 384 -23.52 0.35 42.20
N LYS A 385 -24.39 1.35 42.01
CA LYS A 385 -24.23 2.76 42.39
C LYS A 385 -23.13 3.60 41.72
N SER A 386 -23.61 4.61 41.00
CA SER A 386 -23.03 5.95 40.98
C SER A 386 -22.96 6.56 42.39
N GLU A 387 -21.80 7.07 42.79
CA GLU A 387 -21.67 8.12 43.81
C GLU A 387 -21.00 9.35 43.19
N GLU A 388 -21.59 10.51 43.46
CA GLU A 388 -21.04 11.84 43.19
C GLU A 388 -20.11 12.24 44.35
N PRO A 389 -19.09 13.07 44.12
CA PRO A 389 -19.03 14.25 44.99
C PRO A 389 -18.59 15.55 44.29
N ALA A 390 -19.39 16.59 44.51
CA ALA A 390 -19.04 17.92 45.04
C ALA A 390 -17.85 18.73 44.45
N GLN A 391 -18.13 20.00 44.22
CA GLN A 391 -17.22 21.04 43.75
C GLN A 391 -16.28 21.58 44.86
N GLU A 392 -15.05 21.94 44.48
CA GLU A 392 -14.31 23.06 45.08
C GLU A 392 -13.76 23.96 43.96
N GLU A 393 -14.03 25.27 44.05
CA GLU A 393 -13.40 26.29 43.20
C GLU A 393 -11.98 26.62 43.68
N PRO A 394 -11.12 27.12 42.79
CA PRO A 394 -10.30 28.26 43.18
C PRO A 394 -10.43 29.47 42.23
N LYS A 395 -10.16 30.63 42.82
CA LYS A 395 -10.40 31.97 42.27
C LYS A 395 -9.45 32.38 41.15
N SER A 396 -9.94 33.35 40.39
CA SER A 396 -9.20 34.19 39.44
C SER A 396 -8.04 34.97 40.06
N GLU A 397 -6.91 35.02 39.36
CA GLU A 397 -6.01 36.19 39.31
C GLU A 397 -5.65 36.49 37.85
N GLU A 398 -5.89 37.73 37.40
CA GLU A 398 -5.34 38.25 36.14
C GLU A 398 -3.86 38.60 36.32
N PRO A 399 -3.10 38.66 35.21
CA PRO A 399 -2.28 39.86 35.05
C PRO A 399 -2.49 40.59 33.71
N LYS A 400 -2.48 41.91 33.85
CA LYS A 400 -2.57 42.97 32.85
C LYS A 400 -1.77 42.76 31.57
N ALA A 401 -2.30 43.32 30.49
CA ALA A 401 -1.57 43.63 29.27
C ALA A 401 -0.49 44.72 29.49
N GLU A 402 0.62 44.59 28.76
CA GLU A 402 1.48 45.69 28.31
C GLU A 402 1.60 45.61 26.78
N GLU A 403 1.31 46.71 26.09
CA GLU A 403 1.56 46.87 24.66
C GLU A 403 3.05 47.16 24.40
N PRO A 404 3.59 46.71 23.26
CA PRO A 404 4.58 47.51 22.56
C PRO A 404 4.10 47.91 21.16
N LYS A 405 4.32 49.20 20.89
CA LYS A 405 4.06 49.98 19.67
C LYS A 405 4.33 49.27 18.35
N ALA A 406 3.53 49.65 17.36
CA ALA A 406 3.82 49.45 15.94
C ALA A 406 5.09 50.21 15.49
N GLU A 407 5.83 49.57 14.59
CA GLU A 407 6.62 50.23 13.54
C GLU A 407 6.08 49.74 12.19
N GLU A 408 5.85 50.67 11.26
CA GLU A 408 5.45 50.38 9.88
C GLU A 408 6.67 49.92 9.06
N PRO A 409 6.56 48.86 8.24
CA PRO A 409 7.40 48.70 7.06
C PRO A 409 6.72 49.36 5.84
N GLU A 410 7.49 50.17 5.12
CA GLU A 410 7.06 50.83 3.88
C GLU A 410 6.61 49.84 2.80
N ALA A 411 5.74 50.30 1.90
CA ALA A 411 5.31 49.54 0.73
C ALA A 411 6.40 49.54 -0.35
N GLU A 412 6.84 48.36 -0.78
CA GLU A 412 7.63 48.18 -2.01
C GLU A 412 6.80 47.39 -3.03
N GLU A 413 6.59 47.97 -4.21
CA GLU A 413 5.85 47.37 -5.32
C GLU A 413 6.73 46.36 -6.08
N PRO A 414 6.28 45.11 -6.34
CA PRO A 414 6.96 44.24 -7.28
C PRO A 414 6.63 44.65 -8.72
N LYS A 415 7.57 45.36 -9.33
CA LYS A 415 7.59 45.74 -10.75
C LYS A 415 7.45 44.51 -11.66
N VAL A 416 6.57 44.59 -12.66
CA VAL A 416 6.50 43.63 -13.77
C VAL A 416 7.39 44.14 -14.92
N GLU A 417 7.79 43.22 -15.81
CA GLU A 417 8.54 43.41 -17.06
C GLU A 417 10.09 43.33 -16.99
N GLU A 418 10.67 42.96 -18.15
CA GLU A 418 12.11 42.92 -18.48
C GLU A 418 12.96 41.70 -18.06
N GLN A 419 12.50 40.47 -18.34
CA GLN A 419 13.38 39.35 -18.73
C GLN A 419 12.72 38.46 -19.80
N ALA A 420 12.50 39.02 -20.99
CA ALA A 420 11.97 38.29 -22.16
C ALA A 420 12.47 38.91 -23.48
N GLN A 421 13.79 39.16 -23.60
CA GLN A 421 14.37 39.74 -24.82
C GLN A 421 15.84 39.40 -25.12
N GLU A 422 16.45 38.43 -24.42
CA GLU A 422 17.89 38.12 -24.58
C GLU A 422 18.23 36.77 -25.23
N GLU A 423 17.27 35.85 -25.43
CA GLU A 423 17.51 34.60 -26.19
C GLU A 423 17.18 34.70 -27.69
N ALA A 424 16.47 35.75 -28.13
CA ALA A 424 16.09 35.94 -29.53
C ALA A 424 17.19 36.59 -30.42
N LYS A 425 18.47 36.49 -30.01
CA LYS A 425 19.60 37.18 -30.68
C LYS A 425 20.81 36.31 -31.02
N GLU A 426 20.82 35.03 -30.67
CA GLU A 426 21.94 34.13 -30.98
C GLU A 426 21.70 33.24 -32.22
N GLU A 427 20.46 32.93 -32.60
CA GLU A 427 20.16 32.14 -33.82
C GLU A 427 20.28 32.91 -35.15
N ALA A 428 20.62 34.20 -35.13
CA ALA A 428 20.69 35.04 -36.34
C ALA A 428 22.11 35.16 -36.94
N LYS A 429 23.02 34.20 -36.69
CA LYS A 429 24.44 34.35 -37.05
C LYS A 429 25.18 33.12 -37.61
N GLU A 430 24.50 32.03 -37.98
CA GLU A 430 25.16 30.84 -38.55
C GLU A 430 24.51 30.28 -39.83
N THR A 431 23.96 31.14 -40.70
CA THR A 431 23.67 30.78 -42.11
C THR A 431 24.03 31.92 -43.05
N ALA A 432 25.26 31.92 -43.55
CA ALA A 432 25.72 32.84 -44.61
C ALA A 432 26.90 32.24 -45.40
N GLU A 433 26.62 31.28 -46.28
CA GLU A 433 27.52 30.98 -47.40
C GLU A 433 27.30 31.99 -48.54
N PRO A 434 28.35 32.42 -49.27
CA PRO A 434 28.21 33.25 -50.46
C PRO A 434 28.31 32.42 -51.75
N GLU A 435 27.21 32.28 -52.50
CA GLU A 435 27.28 32.01 -53.95
C GLU A 435 27.30 33.32 -54.73
N GLU A 436 28.40 33.62 -55.43
CA GLU A 436 28.43 34.56 -56.55
C GLU A 436 28.51 33.78 -57.88
N THR A 437 27.42 33.81 -58.64
CA THR A 437 27.37 33.58 -60.10
C THR A 437 27.63 34.89 -60.85
N PRO A 438 28.13 34.91 -62.11
CA PRO A 438 27.89 33.90 -63.16
C PRO A 438 29.11 33.32 -63.90
#